data_AF-A0AAW2N4V9-F1
#
_entry.id   AF-A0AAW2N4V9-F1
#
_cell.length_a   1.000
_cell.length_b   1.000
_cell.length_c   1.000
_cell.angle_alpha   90.00
_cell.angle_beta   90.00
_cell.angle_gamma   90.00
#
_symmetry.space_group_name_H-M   'P 1'
#
loop_
_entity.id
_entity.type
_entity.pdbx_description
1 polymer ?
#
loop_
_entity_poly.entity_id
_entity_poly.type
_entity_poly.pdbx_seq_one_letter_code
_entity_poly.pdbx_strand_id
1 'polypeptide(L)'
;MYSPRIYEKAGIRNDSDKLLATIAVGVSKTMFILVATFLVDKVGRRVLLLTSCGGLAVSLFGLATGLTVIDHYDDQKLTWAVALCVATSLACVAFFSIGMGPIAWVYSSEIFPLRLRAQGCSMGVAANRFTSGVVLMTFISLYEAITIGVHSFLFTGIAVIAWIFFYTLLPETQGRTLEEMEALFGSFFRWRSTMRELKRKKLEQDSAA
;
A
#
# COMPACT_ATOMS: atom_id res chain seq x y z
N MET A 1 -14.45 -7.92 5.61
CA MET A 1 -15.39 -8.70 6.45
C MET A 1 -16.68 -8.99 5.70
N TYR A 2 -16.60 -9.65 4.53
CA TYR A 2 -17.77 -10.15 3.78
C TYR A 2 -17.70 -11.67 3.51
N SER A 3 -16.59 -12.32 3.88
CA SER A 3 -16.32 -13.73 3.62
C SER A 3 -17.39 -14.72 4.14
N PRO A 4 -18.01 -14.56 5.33
CA PRO A 4 -18.93 -15.60 5.81
C PRO A 4 -20.23 -15.69 4.99
N ARG A 5 -20.71 -14.57 4.44
CA ARG A 5 -21.95 -14.52 3.62
C ARG A 5 -21.77 -15.07 2.21
N ILE A 6 -20.53 -15.06 1.69
CA ILE A 6 -20.19 -15.64 0.39
C ILE A 6 -20.10 -17.17 0.49
N TYR A 7 -19.55 -17.70 1.59
CA TYR A 7 -19.51 -19.15 1.83
C TYR A 7 -20.88 -19.76 2.14
N GLU A 8 -21.79 -18.96 2.69
CA GLU A 8 -23.18 -19.36 2.95
C GLU A 8 -24.01 -19.50 1.66
N LYS A 9 -23.74 -18.66 0.64
CA LYS A 9 -24.34 -18.78 -0.71
C LYS A 9 -23.76 -19.95 -1.53
N ALA A 10 -22.62 -20.52 -1.12
CA ALA A 10 -21.93 -21.62 -1.81
C ALA A 10 -22.31 -23.02 -1.29
N GLY A 11 -23.29 -23.12 -0.37
CA GLY A 11 -23.88 -24.41 0.05
C GLY A 11 -23.20 -25.13 1.20
N ILE A 12 -22.22 -24.51 1.87
CA ILE A 12 -21.49 -25.13 2.98
C ILE A 12 -22.21 -24.87 4.31
N ARG A 13 -22.89 -25.90 4.83
CA ARG A 13 -23.79 -25.87 6.00
C ARG A 13 -23.11 -26.18 7.35
N ASN A 14 -21.78 -26.23 7.44
CA ASN A 14 -21.06 -26.49 8.69
C ASN A 14 -20.13 -25.34 9.10
N ASP A 15 -20.23 -24.88 10.36
CA ASP A 15 -19.38 -23.83 10.95
C ASP A 15 -17.89 -24.20 10.94
N SER A 16 -17.56 -25.48 10.99
CA SER A 16 -16.19 -26.01 10.92
C SER A 16 -15.49 -25.69 9.59
N ASP A 17 -16.21 -25.72 8.47
CA ASP A 17 -15.63 -25.45 7.14
C ASP A 17 -15.41 -23.94 6.91
N LYS A 18 -16.27 -23.09 7.49
CA LYS A 18 -16.09 -21.63 7.50
C LYS A 18 -14.87 -21.22 8.32
N LEU A 19 -14.64 -21.89 9.45
CA LEU A 19 -13.43 -21.72 10.27
C LEU A 19 -12.19 -22.21 9.52
N LEU A 20 -12.25 -23.38 8.88
CA LEU A 20 -11.11 -23.94 8.14
C LEU A 20 -10.73 -23.07 6.93
N ALA A 21 -11.71 -22.53 6.20
CA ALA A 21 -11.48 -21.55 5.13
C ALA A 21 -10.85 -20.25 5.66
N THR A 22 -11.29 -19.76 6.82
CA THR A 22 -10.73 -18.55 7.45
C THR A 22 -9.27 -18.77 7.88
N ILE A 23 -8.98 -19.95 8.44
CA ILE A 23 -7.63 -20.36 8.82
C ILE A 23 -6.75 -20.48 7.57
N ALA A 24 -7.23 -21.11 6.49
CA ALA A 24 -6.48 -21.24 5.24
C ALA A 24 -6.15 -19.87 4.60
N VAL A 25 -7.09 -18.93 4.64
CA VAL A 25 -6.85 -17.53 4.20
C VAL A 25 -5.83 -16.84 5.11
N GLY A 26 -5.89 -17.07 6.42
CA GLY A 26 -4.89 -16.56 7.37
C GLY A 26 -3.48 -17.10 7.07
N VAL A 27 -3.36 -18.41 6.85
CA VAL A 27 -2.09 -19.08 6.55
C VAL A 27 -1.52 -18.62 5.21
N SER A 28 -2.33 -18.57 4.16
CA SER A 28 -1.89 -18.09 2.84
C SER A 28 -1.44 -16.64 2.89
N LYS A 29 -2.15 -15.78 3.63
CA LYS A 29 -1.74 -14.39 3.84
C LYS A 29 -0.41 -14.28 4.57
N THR A 30 -0.19 -15.07 5.63
CA THR A 30 1.09 -15.11 6.37
C THR A 30 2.23 -15.58 5.49
N MET A 31 2.04 -16.63 4.67
CA MET A 31 3.05 -17.09 3.72
C MET A 31 3.42 -16.02 2.69
N PHE A 32 2.43 -15.32 2.15
CA PHE A 32 2.67 -14.23 1.21
C PHE A 32 3.43 -13.06 1.83
N ILE A 33 3.12 -12.73 3.09
CA ILE A 33 3.83 -11.68 3.85
C ILE A 33 5.27 -12.09 4.15
N LEU A 34 5.54 -13.37 4.46
CA LEU A 34 6.91 -13.85 4.66
C LEU A 34 7.73 -13.73 3.38
N VAL A 35 7.18 -14.16 2.25
CA VAL A 35 7.84 -14.02 0.94
C VAL A 35 8.07 -12.54 0.60
N ALA A 36 7.08 -11.68 0.85
CA ALA A 36 7.23 -10.23 0.65
C ALA A 36 8.33 -9.64 1.54
N THR A 37 8.39 -10.02 2.82
CA THR A 37 9.42 -9.56 3.77
C THR A 37 10.82 -9.92 3.29
N PHE A 38 11.04 -11.17 2.85
CA PHE A 38 12.34 -11.57 2.30
C PHE A 38 12.74 -10.81 1.03
N LEU A 39 11.75 -10.43 0.20
CA LEU A 39 11.99 -9.65 -1.01
C LEU A 39 12.34 -8.18 -0.70
N VAL A 40 11.75 -7.63 0.37
CA VAL A 40 12.02 -6.26 0.87
C VAL A 40 13.48 -6.09 1.27
N ASP A 41 14.05 -7.08 1.96
CA ASP A 41 15.42 -7.01 2.46
C ASP A 41 16.47 -6.98 1.33
N LYS A 42 16.11 -7.42 0.11
CA LYS A 42 17.03 -7.55 -1.03
C LYS A 42 16.99 -6.41 -2.03
N VAL A 43 15.83 -5.78 -2.25
CA VAL A 43 15.60 -4.80 -3.33
C VAL A 43 15.69 -3.35 -2.84
N GLY A 44 15.47 -3.14 -1.55
CA GLY A 44 15.53 -1.83 -0.91
C GLY A 44 14.18 -1.12 -0.77
N ARG A 45 14.07 -0.32 0.30
CA ARG A 45 12.79 0.09 0.89
C ARG A 45 12.06 1.11 0.03
N ARG A 46 12.77 2.10 -0.53
CA ARG A 46 12.16 3.15 -1.36
C ARG A 46 11.69 2.63 -2.71
N VAL A 47 12.50 1.78 -3.36
CA VAL A 47 12.17 1.21 -4.67
C VAL A 47 10.91 0.35 -4.54
N LEU A 48 10.85 -0.49 -3.51
CA LEU A 48 9.70 -1.38 -3.31
C LEU A 48 8.42 -0.61 -2.90
N LEU A 49 8.53 0.47 -2.10
CA LEU A 49 7.39 1.35 -1.79
C LEU A 49 6.87 2.05 -3.05
N LEU A 50 7.77 2.55 -3.91
CA LEU A 50 7.41 3.26 -5.12
C LEU A 50 6.84 2.35 -6.20
N THR A 51 7.39 1.14 -6.38
CA THR A 51 6.86 0.16 -7.33
C THR A 51 5.50 -0.36 -6.89
N SER A 52 5.29 -0.60 -5.60
CA SER A 52 3.98 -0.98 -5.06
C SER A 52 2.95 0.13 -5.16
N CYS A 53 3.28 1.37 -4.79
CA CYS A 53 2.33 2.49 -4.92
C CYS A 53 2.04 2.82 -6.39
N GLY A 54 3.05 2.73 -7.27
CA GLY A 54 2.86 2.89 -8.72
C GLY A 54 1.98 1.77 -9.31
N GLY A 55 2.24 0.52 -8.93
CA GLY A 55 1.42 -0.63 -9.33
C GLY A 55 -0.02 -0.54 -8.82
N LEU A 56 -0.22 -0.01 -7.60
CA LEU A 56 -1.54 0.26 -7.04
C LEU A 56 -2.28 1.33 -7.85
N ALA A 57 -1.62 2.45 -8.18
CA ALA A 57 -2.22 3.52 -8.97
C ALA A 57 -2.63 3.03 -10.38
N VAL A 58 -1.77 2.26 -11.04
CA VAL A 58 -2.07 1.66 -12.36
C VAL A 58 -3.21 0.64 -12.28
N SER A 59 -3.22 -0.21 -11.24
CA SER A 59 -4.29 -1.20 -11.06
C SER A 59 -5.63 -0.54 -10.77
N LEU A 60 -5.65 0.52 -9.97
CA LEU A 60 -6.86 1.30 -9.69
C LEU A 60 -7.36 2.03 -10.92
N PHE A 61 -6.46 2.57 -11.75
CA PHE A 61 -6.83 3.16 -13.03
C PHE A 61 -7.47 2.14 -13.97
N GLY A 62 -6.88 0.95 -14.10
CA GLY A 62 -7.45 -0.15 -14.90
C GLY A 62 -8.81 -0.63 -14.38
N LEU A 63 -9.00 -0.61 -13.06
CA LEU A 63 -10.28 -0.94 -12.43
C LEU A 63 -11.33 0.16 -12.68
N ALA A 64 -10.93 1.43 -12.64
CA ALA A 64 -11.81 2.57 -12.94
C ALA A 64 -12.26 2.58 -14.40
N THR A 65 -11.35 2.31 -15.35
CA THR A 65 -11.70 2.21 -16.77
C THR A 65 -12.58 0.99 -17.05
N GLY A 66 -12.27 -0.17 -16.44
CA GLY A 66 -13.08 -1.38 -16.56
C GLY A 66 -14.52 -1.19 -16.06
N LEU A 67 -14.70 -0.53 -14.91
CA LEU A 67 -16.02 -0.24 -14.36
C LEU A 67 -16.80 0.82 -15.17
N THR A 68 -16.11 1.82 -15.71
CA THR A 68 -16.75 2.85 -16.56
C THR A 68 -17.25 2.25 -17.88
N VAL A 69 -16.51 1.30 -18.46
CA VAL A 69 -16.95 0.58 -19.68
C VAL A 69 -18.16 -0.31 -19.39
N ILE A 70 -18.19 -0.98 -18.24
CA ILE A 70 -19.33 -1.84 -17.86
C ILE A 70 -20.61 -1.01 -17.66
N ASP A 71 -20.49 0.17 -17.07
CA ASP A 71 -21.61 1.08 -16.80
C ASP A 71 -22.21 1.71 -18.07
N HIS A 72 -21.41 1.87 -19.14
CA HIS A 72 -21.86 2.42 -20.42
C HIS A 72 -22.51 1.39 -21.37
N TYR A 73 -22.28 0.09 -21.14
CA TYR A 73 -22.78 -1.01 -21.98
C TYR A 73 -23.60 -2.00 -21.14
N ASP A 74 -24.72 -1.55 -20.60
CA ASP A 74 -25.60 -2.35 -19.71
C ASP A 74 -26.16 -3.62 -20.39
N ASP A 75 -26.34 -3.60 -21.71
CA ASP A 75 -27.04 -4.67 -22.47
C ASP A 75 -26.13 -5.81 -22.99
N GLN A 76 -24.81 -5.64 -23.00
CA GLN A 76 -23.87 -6.73 -23.31
C GLN A 76 -22.83 -6.86 -22.20
N LYS A 77 -22.98 -7.90 -21.37
CA LYS A 77 -21.96 -8.33 -20.40
C LYS A 77 -20.70 -8.76 -21.16
N LEU A 78 -19.84 -7.79 -21.45
CA LEU A 78 -18.54 -8.00 -22.07
C LEU A 78 -17.67 -8.76 -21.06
N THR A 79 -17.57 -10.07 -21.25
CA THR A 79 -16.79 -10.99 -20.40
C THR A 79 -15.33 -10.55 -20.25
N TRP A 80 -14.76 -9.87 -21.25
CA TRP A 80 -13.42 -9.30 -21.19
C TRP A 80 -13.30 -8.13 -20.19
N ALA A 81 -14.34 -7.31 -20.01
CA ALA A 81 -14.31 -6.19 -19.07
C ALA A 81 -14.40 -6.69 -17.62
N VAL A 82 -15.21 -7.72 -17.36
CA VAL A 82 -15.27 -8.39 -16.06
C VAL A 82 -13.94 -9.07 -15.74
N ALA A 83 -13.33 -9.76 -16.70
CA ALA A 83 -12.01 -10.37 -16.53
C ALA A 83 -10.92 -9.32 -16.23
N LEU A 84 -10.98 -8.15 -16.86
CA LEU A 84 -10.06 -7.04 -16.60
C LEU A 84 -10.22 -6.47 -15.19
N CYS A 85 -11.46 -6.29 -14.70
CA CYS A 85 -11.72 -5.88 -13.31
C CYS A 85 -11.21 -6.89 -12.28
N VAL A 86 -11.38 -8.19 -12.54
CA VAL A 86 -10.86 -9.25 -11.66
C VAL A 86 -9.33 -9.27 -11.68
N ALA A 87 -8.71 -9.21 -12.86
CA ALA A 87 -7.26 -9.20 -13.01
C ALA A 87 -6.61 -7.98 -12.34
N THR A 88 -7.19 -6.79 -12.53
CA THR A 88 -6.71 -5.55 -11.89
C THR A 88 -6.94 -5.54 -10.38
N SER A 89 -8.03 -6.12 -9.88
CA SER A 89 -8.24 -6.30 -8.44
C SER A 89 -7.19 -7.23 -7.80
N LEU A 90 -6.87 -8.34 -8.47
CA LEU A 90 -5.82 -9.25 -8.02
C LEU A 90 -4.44 -8.59 -8.06
N ALA A 91 -4.14 -7.85 -9.12
CA ALA A 91 -2.91 -7.08 -9.23
C ALA A 91 -2.80 -6.04 -8.10
N CYS A 92 -3.89 -5.32 -7.81
CA CYS A 92 -3.98 -4.36 -6.71
C CYS A 92 -3.60 -4.99 -5.37
N VAL A 93 -4.17 -6.16 -5.05
CA VAL A 93 -3.86 -6.92 -3.82
C VAL A 93 -2.41 -7.41 -3.80
N ALA A 94 -1.89 -7.89 -4.92
CA ALA A 94 -0.51 -8.36 -5.03
C ALA A 94 0.50 -7.22 -4.79
N PHE A 95 0.32 -6.09 -5.47
CA PHE A 95 1.18 -4.91 -5.30
C PHE A 95 1.08 -4.32 -3.89
N PHE A 96 -0.12 -4.32 -3.29
CA PHE A 96 -0.33 -3.90 -1.91
C PHE A 96 0.40 -4.82 -0.91
N SER A 97 0.33 -6.14 -1.10
CA SER A 97 1.00 -7.12 -0.25
C SER A 97 2.52 -7.03 -0.32
N ILE A 98 3.09 -6.77 -1.50
CA ILE A 98 4.54 -6.73 -1.69
C ILE A 98 5.18 -5.55 -0.95
N GLY A 99 4.56 -4.36 -0.98
CA GLY A 99 5.20 -3.15 -0.47
C GLY A 99 4.49 -2.53 0.73
N MET A 100 3.23 -2.11 0.56
CA MET A 100 2.60 -1.22 1.53
C MET A 100 2.35 -1.89 2.89
N GLY A 101 2.13 -3.21 2.90
CA GLY A 101 1.93 -3.99 4.12
C GLY A 101 3.16 -3.95 5.05
N PRO A 102 4.24 -4.69 4.74
CA PRO A 102 5.39 -4.77 5.62
C PRO A 102 6.19 -3.47 5.68
N ILE A 103 6.39 -2.77 4.56
CA ILE A 103 7.29 -1.61 4.52
C ILE A 103 6.73 -0.43 5.28
N ALA A 104 5.42 -0.16 5.25
CA ALA A 104 4.87 0.98 5.98
C ALA A 104 5.17 0.89 7.49
N TRP A 105 5.10 -0.33 8.05
CA TRP A 105 5.44 -0.58 9.46
C TRP A 105 6.92 -0.42 9.73
N VAL A 106 7.77 -1.04 8.91
CA VAL A 106 9.21 -1.00 9.12
C VAL A 106 9.75 0.42 8.89
N TYR A 107 9.28 1.12 7.86
CA TYR A 107 9.60 2.52 7.58
C TYR A 107 9.18 3.44 8.74
N SER A 108 7.98 3.25 9.28
CA SER A 108 7.53 4.01 10.47
C SER A 108 8.46 3.83 11.66
N SER A 109 9.01 2.62 11.86
CA SER A 109 9.96 2.38 12.95
C SER A 109 11.36 2.98 12.74
N GLU A 110 11.75 3.25 11.49
CA GLU A 110 13.06 3.78 11.13
C GLU A 110 13.11 5.31 11.16
N ILE A 111 12.00 5.98 10.90
CA ILE A 111 11.94 7.45 10.89
C ILE A 111 12.06 8.03 12.30
N PHE A 112 11.46 7.38 13.31
CA PHE A 112 11.37 7.96 14.64
C PHE A 112 12.63 7.70 15.49
N PRO A 113 13.13 8.73 16.22
CA PRO A 113 14.23 8.57 17.17
C PRO A 113 13.81 7.59 18.28
N LEU A 114 14.78 6.83 18.81
CA LEU A 114 14.54 5.75 19.77
C LEU A 114 13.64 6.13 20.95
N ARG A 115 13.71 7.40 21.40
CA ARG A 115 12.92 7.92 22.53
C ARG A 115 11.43 8.14 22.21
N LEU A 116 11.09 8.46 20.95
CA LEU A 116 9.72 8.80 20.53
C LEU A 116 9.10 7.74 19.62
N ARG A 117 9.83 6.67 19.28
CA ARG A 117 9.37 5.62 18.37
C ARG A 117 8.01 5.02 18.74
N ALA A 118 7.80 4.75 20.03
CA ALA A 118 6.52 4.18 20.49
C ALA A 118 5.35 5.17 20.30
N GLN A 119 5.56 6.45 20.59
CA GLN A 119 4.55 7.51 20.44
C GLN A 119 4.28 7.84 18.96
N GLY A 120 5.32 7.93 18.14
CA GLY A 120 5.19 8.15 16.70
C GLY A 120 4.48 6.99 16.00
N CYS A 121 4.81 5.75 16.38
CA CYS A 121 4.14 4.57 15.84
C CYS A 121 2.66 4.53 16.24
N SER A 122 2.31 4.79 17.51
CA SER A 122 0.90 4.79 17.96
C SER A 122 0.06 5.87 17.27
N MET A 123 0.61 7.07 17.07
CA MET A 123 -0.04 8.13 16.27
C MET A 123 -0.24 7.70 14.81
N GLY A 124 0.75 7.03 14.20
CA GLY A 124 0.62 6.47 12.86
C GLY A 124 -0.49 5.43 12.75
N VAL A 125 -0.61 4.53 13.73
CA VAL A 125 -1.70 3.54 13.79
C VAL A 125 -3.05 4.24 13.96
N ALA A 126 -3.13 5.22 14.86
CA ALA A 126 -4.37 5.98 15.09
C ALA A 126 -4.83 6.70 13.81
N ALA A 127 -3.92 7.37 13.11
CA ALA A 127 -4.21 8.01 11.82
C ALA A 127 -4.64 6.99 10.77
N ASN A 128 -3.95 5.85 10.65
CA ASN A 128 -4.33 4.79 9.71
C ASN A 128 -5.72 4.21 10.01
N ARG A 129 -6.05 4.00 11.29
CA ARG A 129 -7.37 3.53 11.74
C ARG A 129 -8.44 4.57 11.47
N PHE A 130 -8.16 5.84 11.75
CA PHE A 130 -9.07 6.94 11.47
C PHE A 130 -9.37 7.04 9.97
N THR A 131 -8.34 7.09 9.12
CA THR A 131 -8.50 7.09 7.66
C THR A 131 -9.26 5.87 7.17
N SER A 132 -8.98 4.68 7.72
CA SER A 132 -9.74 3.46 7.38
C SER A 132 -11.23 3.58 7.73
N GLY A 133 -11.55 4.21 8.86
CA GLY A 133 -12.93 4.46 9.28
C GLY A 133 -13.64 5.49 8.39
N VAL A 134 -12.95 6.57 8.03
CA VAL A 134 -13.46 7.58 7.09
C VAL A 134 -13.74 6.94 5.74
N VAL A 135 -12.80 6.18 5.18
CA VAL A 135 -13.00 5.49 3.89
C VAL A 135 -14.19 4.53 3.95
N LEU A 136 -14.38 3.79 5.04
CA LEU A 136 -15.54 2.90 5.20
C LEU A 136 -16.86 3.68 5.23
N MET A 137 -16.92 4.79 5.97
CA MET A 137 -18.09 5.66 6.04
C MET A 137 -18.40 6.29 4.68
N THR A 138 -17.39 6.84 4.01
CA THR A 138 -17.53 7.41 2.68
C THR A 138 -18.00 6.35 1.69
N PHE A 139 -17.44 5.14 1.71
CA PHE A 139 -17.81 4.05 0.82
C PHE A 139 -19.30 3.66 0.93
N ILE A 140 -19.86 3.64 2.15
CA ILE A 140 -21.28 3.32 2.37
C ILE A 140 -22.18 4.42 1.78
N SER A 141 -21.90 5.69 2.07
CA SER A 141 -22.70 6.80 1.51
C SER A 141 -22.55 6.93 -0.01
N LEU A 142 -21.40 6.57 -0.56
CA LEU A 142 -21.12 6.68 -1.98
C LEU A 142 -21.76 5.55 -2.80
N TYR A 143 -21.84 4.33 -2.25
CA TYR A 143 -22.54 3.20 -2.89
C TYR A 143 -24.02 3.50 -3.17
N GLU A 144 -24.67 4.33 -2.34
CA GLU A 144 -26.08 4.69 -2.52
C GLU A 144 -26.31 5.92 -3.41
N ALA A 145 -25.28 6.76 -3.62
CA ALA A 145 -25.47 8.12 -4.18
C ALA A 145 -24.91 8.33 -5.61
N ILE A 146 -23.89 7.58 -6.04
CA ILE A 146 -23.18 7.87 -7.30
C ILE A 146 -22.93 6.59 -8.12
N THR A 147 -22.88 6.73 -9.45
CA THR A 147 -22.50 5.70 -10.41
C THR A 147 -21.11 5.10 -10.10
N ILE A 148 -20.98 3.78 -10.18
CA ILE A 148 -19.78 3.03 -9.78
C ILE A 148 -18.49 3.53 -10.46
N GLY A 149 -18.57 4.06 -11.69
CA GLY A 149 -17.41 4.57 -12.44
C GLY A 149 -16.76 5.84 -11.85
N VAL A 150 -17.55 6.80 -11.36
CA VAL A 150 -17.04 8.09 -10.84
C VAL A 150 -16.24 7.88 -9.54
N HIS A 151 -16.69 6.93 -8.72
CA HIS A 151 -16.01 6.52 -7.50
C HIS A 151 -14.58 6.05 -7.74
N SER A 152 -14.42 5.12 -8.66
CA SER A 152 -13.11 4.52 -8.94
C SER A 152 -12.13 5.55 -9.51
N PHE A 153 -12.61 6.55 -10.26
CA PHE A 153 -11.78 7.67 -10.71
C PHE A 153 -11.30 8.55 -9.56
N LEU A 154 -12.15 8.90 -8.60
CA LEU A 154 -11.77 9.68 -7.43
C LEU A 154 -10.72 8.97 -6.57
N PHE A 155 -10.90 7.67 -6.32
CA PHE A 155 -9.91 6.87 -5.57
C PHE A 155 -8.59 6.73 -6.32
N THR A 156 -8.63 6.59 -7.65
CA THR A 156 -7.43 6.58 -8.48
C THR A 156 -6.68 7.91 -8.38
N GLY A 157 -7.40 9.04 -8.45
CA GLY A 157 -6.80 10.38 -8.29
C GLY A 157 -6.10 10.55 -6.95
N ILE A 158 -6.75 10.14 -5.86
CA ILE A 158 -6.16 10.17 -4.51
C ILE A 158 -4.91 9.27 -4.43
N ALA A 159 -4.95 8.07 -5.03
CA ALA A 159 -3.82 7.15 -5.07
C ALA A 159 -2.62 7.72 -5.85
N VAL A 160 -2.86 8.42 -6.96
CA VAL A 160 -1.80 9.09 -7.75
C VAL A 160 -1.18 10.24 -6.96
N ILE A 161 -1.99 11.06 -6.29
CA ILE A 161 -1.49 12.14 -5.43
C ILE A 161 -0.64 11.56 -4.29
N ALA A 162 -1.10 10.48 -3.65
CA ALA A 162 -0.34 9.78 -2.63
C ALA A 162 0.99 9.23 -3.17
N TRP A 163 1.00 8.67 -4.38
CA TRP A 163 2.22 8.19 -5.02
C TRP A 163 3.23 9.33 -5.28
N ILE A 164 2.77 10.47 -5.79
CA ILE A 164 3.61 11.66 -6.01
C ILE A 164 4.19 12.14 -4.68
N PHE A 165 3.35 12.20 -3.63
CA PHE A 165 3.79 12.55 -2.28
C PHE A 165 4.88 11.61 -1.77
N PHE A 166 4.69 10.29 -1.92
CA PHE A 166 5.71 9.30 -1.55
C PHE A 166 6.99 9.48 -2.36
N TYR A 167 6.91 9.83 -3.64
CA TYR A 167 8.08 10.07 -4.48
C TYR A 167 8.91 11.30 -4.06
N THR A 168 8.24 12.38 -3.67
CA THR A 168 8.92 13.64 -3.33
C THR A 168 9.44 13.67 -1.90
N LEU A 169 8.69 13.13 -0.94
CA LEU A 169 8.92 13.34 0.49
C LEU A 169 9.56 12.16 1.21
N LEU A 170 9.57 10.94 0.66
CA LEU A 170 10.24 9.80 1.31
C LEU A 170 11.70 9.66 0.84
N PRO A 171 12.69 9.95 1.72
CA PRO A 171 14.08 9.59 1.48
C PRO A 171 14.31 8.08 1.65
N GLU A 172 15.41 7.60 1.07
CA GLU A 172 15.88 6.22 1.24
C GLU A 172 16.42 6.01 2.66
N THR A 173 15.90 5.00 3.37
CA THR A 173 16.24 4.72 4.78
C THR A 173 17.16 3.51 4.95
N GLN A 174 17.40 2.74 3.89
CA GLN A 174 18.19 1.52 3.98
C GLN A 174 19.66 1.79 4.32
N GLY A 175 20.15 1.14 5.39
CA GLY A 175 21.57 1.11 5.76
C GLY A 175 22.11 2.42 6.35
N ARG A 176 21.23 3.27 6.89
CA ARG A 176 21.57 4.59 7.44
C ARG A 176 21.53 4.57 8.96
N THR A 177 22.44 5.30 9.59
CA THR A 177 22.44 5.46 11.06
C THR A 177 21.31 6.39 11.48
N LEU A 178 20.87 6.29 12.74
CA LEU A 178 19.81 7.16 13.28
C LEU A 178 20.18 8.65 13.22
N GLU A 179 21.47 8.97 13.34
CA GLU A 179 22.00 10.34 13.24
C GLU A 179 21.90 10.89 11.81
N GLU A 180 22.22 10.08 10.80
CA GLU A 180 22.04 10.45 9.39
C GLU A 180 20.56 10.70 9.06
N MET A 181 19.66 9.93 9.69
CA MET A 181 18.21 10.05 9.51
C MET A 181 17.66 11.34 10.14
N GLU A 182 18.14 11.72 11.32
CA GLU A 182 17.77 12.99 11.96
C GLU A 182 18.23 14.20 11.13
N ALA A 183 19.43 14.15 10.54
CA ALA A 183 19.92 15.18 9.63
C ALA A 183 19.13 15.25 8.30
N LEU A 184 18.67 14.11 7.77
CA LEU A 184 17.85 14.06 6.56
C LEU A 184 16.47 14.69 6.79
N PHE A 185 15.78 14.30 7.87
CA PHE A 185 14.45 14.82 8.19
C PHE A 185 14.48 16.26 8.73
N GLY A 186 15.59 16.73 9.30
CA GLY A 186 15.81 18.15 9.63
C GLY A 186 15.84 19.08 8.41
N SER A 187 16.08 18.53 7.20
CA SER A 187 16.08 19.27 5.93
C SER A 187 14.97 18.76 4.99
N PHE A 188 13.71 18.81 5.45
CA PHE A 188 12.49 18.31 4.80
C PHE A 188 12.45 18.38 3.25
N PHE A 189 12.92 19.49 2.66
CA PHE A 189 12.89 19.70 1.21
C PHE A 189 14.23 19.47 0.48
N ARG A 190 15.36 19.48 1.21
CA ARG A 190 16.73 19.39 0.66
C ARG A 190 17.41 18.05 0.92
N TRP A 191 16.66 17.02 1.31
CA TRP A 191 17.18 15.69 1.60
C TRP A 191 18.08 15.12 0.48
N ARG A 192 17.78 15.42 -0.80
CA ARG A 192 18.62 14.99 -1.95
C ARG A 192 20.00 15.65 -1.96
N SER A 193 20.14 16.91 -1.56
CA SER A 193 21.44 17.56 -1.42
C SER A 193 22.19 17.07 -0.20
N THR A 194 21.50 16.93 0.94
CA THR A 194 22.07 16.38 2.18
C THR A 194 22.63 14.97 1.96
N MET A 195 21.92 14.13 1.19
CA MET A 195 22.41 12.81 0.78
C MET A 195 23.68 12.85 -0.08
N ARG A 196 23.80 13.81 -1.01
CA ARG A 196 25.02 13.97 -1.82
C ARG A 196 26.20 14.41 -0.96
N GLU A 197 25.96 15.28 0.02
CA GLU A 197 26.99 15.76 0.94
C GLU A 197 27.47 14.64 1.88
N LEU A 198 26.56 13.85 2.45
CA LEU A 198 26.92 12.70 3.28
C LEU A 198 27.70 11.63 2.50
N LYS A 199 27.30 11.37 1.26
CA LYS A 199 28.01 10.42 0.39
C LYS A 199 29.42 10.92 0.04
N ARG A 200 29.57 12.22 -0.21
CA ARG A 200 30.88 12.85 -0.45
C ARG A 200 31.78 12.77 0.79
N LYS A 201 31.27 13.10 1.98
CA LYS A 201 32.04 13.01 3.24
C LYS A 201 32.53 11.58 3.53
N LYS A 202 31.70 10.56 3.27
CA LYS A 202 32.12 9.15 3.39
C LYS A 202 33.25 8.80 2.41
N LEU A 203 33.15 9.24 1.16
CA LEU A 203 34.20 9.02 0.16
C LEU A 203 35.51 9.74 0.49
N GLU A 204 35.41 10.95 1.06
CA GLU A 204 36.58 11.72 1.53
C GLU A 204 37.25 11.05 2.74
N GLN A 205 36.47 10.49 3.67
CA GLN A 205 37.01 9.71 4.80
C GLN A 205 37.66 8.39 4.36
N ASP A 206 37.05 7.65 3.43
CA ASP A 206 37.60 6.40 2.91
C ASP A 206 38.84 6.61 2.02
N SER A 207 39.00 7.80 1.42
CA SER A 207 40.21 8.15 0.64
C SER A 207 41.36 8.67 1.52
N ALA A 208 41.08 9.00 2.78
CA ALA A 208 42.05 9.53 3.75
C ALA A 208 42.53 8.47 4.75
N ALA A 209 41.96 7.26 4.72
CA ALA A 209 42.33 6.08 5.52
C ALA A 209 43.16 5.09 4.69
#